data_AF-A0A5P8MY05-F1
#
_entry.id   AF-A0A5P8MY05-F1
#
_cell.length_a   1.000
_cell.length_b   1.000
_cell.length_c   1.000
_cell.angle_alpha   90.00
_cell.angle_beta   90.00
_cell.angle_gamma   90.00
#
_symmetry.space_group_name_H-M   'P 1'
#
loop_
_entity.id
_entity.type
_entity.pdbx_description
1 polymer ?
#
loop_
_entity_poly.entity_id
_entity_poly.type
_entity_poly.pdbx_seq_one_letter_code
_entity_poly.pdbx_strand_id
1 'polypeptide(L)'
;MTADELKAALETLDVSPAAMARLLGVDVRTCRRWSSGAKPIPDTVATQIAAMVEAGGVTPQMTAEIQAAAIGDGQDVSRFLWVQVRDADPFWTVAEHDTVSDIYYLPGRLERYAADDLVLGPAVAAPAAPAPDEAE
;
A
#
# COMPACT_ATOMS: atom_id res chain seq x y z
N MET A 1 -4.39 -16.58 -6.82
CA MET A 1 -5.64 -16.36 -6.05
C MET A 1 -6.50 -15.31 -6.76
N THR A 2 -7.80 -15.55 -6.87
CA THR A 2 -8.77 -14.69 -7.57
C THR A 2 -9.56 -13.81 -6.60
N ALA A 3 -10.32 -12.85 -7.13
CA ALA A 3 -11.18 -11.98 -6.34
C ALA A 3 -12.25 -12.75 -5.55
N ASP A 4 -12.79 -13.83 -6.14
CA ASP A 4 -13.80 -14.66 -5.50
C ASP A 4 -13.18 -15.57 -4.44
N GLU A 5 -11.97 -16.08 -4.69
CA GLU A 5 -11.18 -16.81 -3.67
C GLU A 5 -10.83 -15.91 -2.48
N LEU A 6 -10.52 -14.64 -2.71
CA LEU A 6 -10.30 -13.66 -1.65
C LEU A 6 -11.55 -13.45 -0.80
N LYS A 7 -12.73 -13.31 -1.43
CA LYS A 7 -13.99 -13.15 -0.69
C LYS A 7 -14.30 -14.38 0.17
N ALA A 8 -14.15 -15.58 -0.40
CA ALA A 8 -14.36 -16.82 0.33
C ALA A 8 -13.38 -16.95 1.51
N ALA A 9 -12.12 -16.55 1.35
CA ALA A 9 -11.15 -16.53 2.43
C ALA A 9 -11.53 -15.53 3.54
N LEU A 10 -12.00 -14.34 3.19
CA LEU A 10 -12.46 -13.34 4.15
C LEU A 10 -13.67 -13.83 4.97
N GLU A 11 -14.63 -14.48 4.31
CA GLU A 11 -15.79 -15.09 4.97
C GLU A 11 -15.36 -16.25 5.89
N THR A 12 -14.43 -17.09 5.43
CA THR A 12 -13.90 -18.22 6.23
C THR A 12 -13.16 -17.73 7.48
N LEU A 13 -12.46 -16.61 7.38
CA LEU A 13 -11.73 -16.02 8.50
C LEU A 13 -12.60 -15.09 9.38
N ASP A 14 -13.86 -14.83 8.98
CA ASP A 14 -14.76 -13.84 9.59
C ASP A 14 -14.13 -12.43 9.73
N VAL A 15 -13.39 -12.01 8.70
CA VAL A 15 -12.66 -10.73 8.71
C VAL A 15 -13.20 -9.79 7.66
N SER A 16 -13.46 -8.54 8.06
CA SER A 16 -13.85 -7.49 7.10
C SER A 16 -12.69 -7.15 6.14
N PRO A 17 -12.96 -6.68 4.91
CA PRO A 17 -11.92 -6.25 3.98
C PRO A 17 -11.02 -5.15 4.56
N ALA A 18 -11.56 -4.29 5.43
CA ALA A 18 -10.78 -3.24 6.10
C ALA A 18 -9.85 -3.80 7.17
N ALA A 19 -10.30 -4.82 7.91
CA ALA A 19 -9.45 -5.50 8.88
C ALA A 19 -8.38 -6.35 8.18
N MET A 20 -8.71 -7.01 7.07
CA MET A 20 -7.74 -7.74 6.25
C MET A 20 -6.70 -6.81 5.62
N ALA A 21 -7.11 -5.63 5.12
CA ALA A 21 -6.19 -4.63 4.61
C ALA A 21 -5.15 -4.23 5.67
N ARG A 22 -5.60 -4.01 6.91
CA ARG A 22 -4.71 -3.77 8.05
C ARG A 22 -3.83 -4.97 8.38
N LEU A 23 -4.35 -6.19 8.29
CA LEU A 23 -3.56 -7.42 8.55
C LEU A 23 -2.42 -7.61 7.56
N LEU A 24 -2.65 -7.21 6.31
CA LEU A 24 -1.69 -7.33 5.21
C LEU A 24 -0.80 -6.09 5.06
N GLY A 25 -1.02 -5.05 5.87
CA GLY A 25 -0.31 -3.78 5.78
C GLY A 25 -0.64 -2.96 4.52
N VAL A 26 -1.80 -3.19 3.89
CA VAL A 26 -2.20 -2.51 2.63
C VAL A 26 -3.37 -1.57 2.84
N ASP A 27 -3.57 -0.62 1.92
CA ASP A 27 -4.73 0.26 1.98
C ASP A 27 -6.07 -0.47 1.74
N VAL A 28 -7.13 0.00 2.40
CA VAL A 28 -8.48 -0.57 2.29
C VAL A 28 -9.02 -0.47 0.85
N ARG A 29 -8.68 0.58 0.10
CA ARG A 29 -9.02 0.69 -1.34
C ARG A 29 -8.29 -0.34 -2.16
N THR A 30 -7.02 -0.65 -1.85
CA THR A 30 -6.27 -1.72 -2.51
C THR A 30 -6.93 -3.08 -2.27
N CYS A 31 -7.29 -3.38 -1.03
CA CYS A 31 -8.02 -4.61 -0.69
C CYS A 31 -9.40 -4.68 -1.38
N ARG A 32 -10.11 -3.55 -1.50
CA ARG A 32 -11.37 -3.46 -2.28
C ARG A 32 -11.18 -3.64 -3.78
N ARG A 33 -10.08 -3.14 -4.36
CA ARG A 33 -9.75 -3.35 -5.79
C ARG A 33 -9.44 -4.81 -6.09
N TRP A 34 -8.84 -5.52 -5.14
CA TRP A 34 -8.65 -6.97 -5.24
C TRP A 34 -9.96 -7.74 -5.18
N SER A 35 -10.83 -7.45 -4.20
CA SER A 35 -12.10 -8.16 -4.05
C SER A 35 -13.12 -7.84 -5.14
N SER A 36 -12.97 -6.72 -5.85
CA SER A 36 -13.75 -6.40 -7.06
C SER A 36 -13.13 -6.93 -8.36
N GLY A 37 -11.92 -7.50 -8.31
CA GLY A 37 -11.20 -7.95 -9.51
C GLY A 37 -10.63 -6.81 -10.36
N ALA A 38 -10.74 -5.56 -9.92
CA ALA A 38 -10.19 -4.39 -10.61
C ALA A 38 -8.65 -4.37 -10.61
N LYS A 39 -8.01 -5.05 -9.66
CA LYS A 39 -6.55 -5.24 -9.60
C LYS A 39 -6.25 -6.71 -9.29
N PRO A 40 -5.25 -7.33 -9.93
CA PRO A 40 -4.81 -8.67 -9.55
C PRO A 40 -4.21 -8.67 -8.14
N ILE A 41 -4.38 -9.79 -7.44
CA ILE A 41 -3.82 -10.02 -6.11
C ILE A 41 -2.36 -10.47 -6.29
N PRO A 42 -1.38 -9.82 -5.64
CA PRO A 42 0.00 -10.28 -5.67
C PRO A 42 0.15 -11.69 -5.09
N ASP A 43 1.04 -12.49 -5.66
CA ASP A 43 1.24 -13.90 -5.24
C ASP A 43 1.69 -14.02 -3.77
N THR A 44 2.47 -13.04 -3.27
CA THR A 44 2.89 -12.97 -1.87
C THR A 44 1.69 -12.84 -0.94
N VAL A 45 0.73 -11.98 -1.29
CA VAL A 45 -0.50 -11.75 -0.50
C VAL A 45 -1.41 -12.97 -0.57
N ALA A 46 -1.55 -13.57 -1.76
CA ALA A 46 -2.29 -14.81 -1.94
C ALA A 46 -1.77 -15.94 -1.04
N THR A 47 -0.44 -16.08 -0.96
CA THR A 47 0.22 -17.10 -0.12
C THR A 47 -0.03 -16.85 1.38
N GLN A 48 0.05 -15.59 1.82
CA GLN A 48 -0.22 -15.22 3.22
C GLN A 48 -1.68 -15.54 3.61
N ILE A 49 -2.65 -15.18 2.76
CA ILE A 49 -4.07 -15.43 3.04
C ILE A 49 -4.36 -16.93 3.04
N ALA A 50 -3.80 -17.68 2.10
CA ALA A 50 -3.94 -19.14 2.07
C ALA A 50 -3.40 -19.78 3.36
N ALA A 51 -2.23 -19.34 3.84
CA ALA A 51 -1.66 -19.83 5.09
C ALA A 51 -2.54 -19.50 6.31
N MET A 52 -3.19 -18.33 6.36
CA MET A 52 -4.13 -17.97 7.42
C MET A 52 -5.38 -18.85 7.42
N VAL A 53 -5.90 -19.18 6.22
CA VAL A 53 -7.05 -20.08 6.07
C VAL A 53 -6.69 -21.50 6.49
N GLU A 54 -5.53 -22.01 6.07
CA GLU A 54 -5.03 -23.33 6.47
C GLU A 54 -4.80 -23.43 7.98
N ALA A 55 -4.37 -22.34 8.62
CA ALA A 55 -4.18 -22.27 10.07
C ALA A 55 -5.49 -22.26 10.88
N GLY A 56 -6.65 -22.16 10.22
CA GLY A 56 -7.96 -22.22 10.88
C GLY A 56 -8.39 -20.93 11.61
N GLY A 57 -7.79 -19.80 11.27
CA GLY A 57 -8.18 -18.49 11.80
C GLY A 57 -7.01 -17.56 12.13
N VAL A 58 -7.34 -16.29 12.39
CA VAL A 58 -6.38 -15.31 12.90
C VAL A 58 -6.22 -15.55 14.40
N THR A 59 -5.08 -16.10 14.83
CA THR A 59 -4.82 -16.26 16.26
C THR A 59 -4.69 -14.88 16.94
N PRO A 60 -5.12 -14.72 18.21
CA PRO A 60 -4.93 -13.46 18.93
C PRO A 60 -3.46 -13.05 19.03
N GLN A 61 -2.53 -14.02 19.04
CA GLN A 61 -1.09 -13.75 18.92
C GLN A 61 -0.72 -13.13 17.57
N MET A 62 -1.22 -13.65 16.45
CA MET A 62 -1.02 -13.02 15.13
C MET A 62 -1.59 -11.60 15.10
N THR A 63 -2.78 -11.36 15.65
CA THR A 63 -3.36 -10.01 15.73
C THR A 63 -2.48 -9.03 16.52
N ALA A 64 -1.85 -9.50 17.61
CA ALA A 64 -0.97 -8.71 18.46
C ALA A 64 0.41 -8.45 17.82
N GLU A 65 1.01 -9.47 17.18
CA GLU A 65 2.26 -9.34 16.42
C GLU A 65 2.09 -8.40 15.23
N ILE A 66 0.91 -8.41 14.59
CA ILE A 66 0.58 -7.53 13.47
C ILE A 66 0.31 -6.08 13.94
N GLN A 67 -0.32 -5.88 15.10
CA GLN A 67 -0.40 -4.55 15.72
C GLN A 67 0.98 -4.00 16.10
N ALA A 68 1.91 -4.86 16.51
CA ALA A 68 3.30 -4.48 16.79
C ALA A 68 4.08 -4.16 15.50
N ALA A 69 3.86 -4.91 14.41
CA ALA A 69 4.48 -4.68 13.10
C ALA A 69 3.87 -3.46 12.36
N ALA A 70 2.60 -3.11 12.58
CA ALA A 70 2.00 -1.90 11.99
C ALA A 70 2.65 -0.58 12.47
N ILE A 71 3.47 -0.64 13.51
CA ILE A 71 4.22 0.51 14.05
C ILE A 71 5.67 0.54 13.50
N GLY A 72 6.14 -0.51 12.82
CA GLY A 72 7.52 -0.61 12.33
C GLY A 72 7.63 -1.37 11.01
N ASP A 73 8.29 -0.73 10.03
CA ASP A 73 8.69 -1.25 8.72
C ASP A 73 7.65 -1.24 7.60
N GLY A 74 7.50 -0.04 7.01
CA GLY A 74 7.23 0.09 5.59
C GLY A 74 8.41 -0.45 4.78
N GLN A 75 8.39 -1.74 4.44
CA GLN A 75 9.31 -2.24 3.42
C GLN A 75 8.87 -1.70 2.05
N ASP A 76 9.72 -0.82 1.55
CA ASP A 76 9.64 -0.04 0.32
C ASP A 76 9.25 -0.86 -0.93
N VAL A 77 8.10 -0.50 -1.48
CA VAL A 77 7.88 -0.50 -2.93
C VAL A 77 7.43 0.90 -3.33
N SER A 78 8.20 1.91 -2.93
CA SER A 78 8.00 3.29 -3.37
C SER A 78 8.39 3.43 -4.85
N ARG A 79 7.56 4.14 -5.61
CA ARG A 79 7.87 4.55 -6.99
C ARG A 79 7.80 6.07 -7.11
N PHE A 80 8.65 6.67 -7.92
CA PHE A 80 8.65 8.11 -8.12
C PHE A 80 7.92 8.47 -9.41
N LEU A 81 7.08 9.51 -9.36
CA LEU A 81 6.25 9.94 -10.48
C LEU A 81 6.21 11.46 -10.55
N TRP A 82 6.15 12.01 -11.76
CA TRP A 82 5.70 13.39 -11.92
C TRP A 82 4.23 13.48 -11.53
N VAL A 83 3.88 14.44 -10.68
CA VAL A 83 2.52 14.75 -10.28
C VAL A 83 2.29 16.26 -10.29
N GLN A 84 1.05 16.66 -10.48
CA GLN A 84 0.60 18.04 -10.30
C GLN A 84 -0.64 18.02 -9.40
N VAL A 85 -0.67 18.87 -8.38
CA VAL A 85 -1.82 18.97 -7.47
C VAL A 85 -2.97 19.67 -8.18
N ARG A 86 -4.14 19.04 -8.20
CA ARG A 86 -5.35 19.68 -8.73
C ARG A 86 -5.69 20.88 -7.86
N ASP A 87 -5.98 22.02 -8.50
CA ASP A 87 -6.49 23.24 -7.88
C ASP A 87 -5.55 24.00 -6.90
N ALA A 88 -4.30 23.54 -6.68
CA ALA A 88 -3.36 24.20 -5.78
C ALA A 88 -2.19 24.90 -6.49
N ASP A 89 -1.53 24.23 -7.44
CA ASP A 89 -0.31 24.74 -8.10
C ASP A 89 -0.21 24.30 -9.58
N PRO A 90 0.18 25.19 -10.51
CA PRO A 90 0.39 24.83 -11.92
C PRO A 90 1.71 24.06 -12.15
N PHE A 91 2.51 23.82 -11.12
CA PHE A 91 3.82 23.23 -11.25
C PHE A 91 3.78 21.71 -11.09
N TRP A 92 4.50 21.03 -11.98
CA TRP A 92 4.79 19.61 -11.85
C TRP A 92 5.88 19.41 -10.80
N THR A 93 5.71 18.41 -9.94
CA THR A 93 6.70 17.99 -8.95
C THR A 93 6.85 16.46 -8.95
N VAL A 94 7.95 15.95 -8.44
CA VAL A 94 8.14 14.49 -8.29
C VAL A 94 7.56 14.08 -6.95
N ALA A 95 6.58 13.18 -6.94
CA ALA A 95 6.07 12.57 -5.72
C ALA A 95 6.62 11.16 -5.54
N GLU A 96 6.89 10.81 -4.30
CA GLU A 96 7.06 9.43 -3.88
C GLU A 96 5.67 8.81 -3.72
N HIS A 97 5.43 7.73 -4.45
CA HIS A 97 4.21 6.96 -4.36
C HIS A 97 4.50 5.66 -3.62
N ASP A 98 4.01 5.59 -2.39
CA ASP A 98 3.94 4.35 -1.63
C ASP A 98 2.88 3.45 -2.28
N THR A 99 3.34 2.42 -3.00
CA THR A 99 2.43 1.52 -3.72
C THR A 99 1.62 0.59 -2.82
N VAL A 100 2.01 0.48 -1.54
CA VAL A 100 1.33 -0.31 -0.53
C VAL A 100 0.13 0.46 0.02
N SER A 101 0.38 1.72 0.40
CA SER A 101 -0.65 2.62 0.94
C SER A 101 -1.43 3.38 -0.15
N ASP A 102 -0.98 3.37 -1.41
CA ASP A 102 -1.51 4.18 -2.52
C ASP A 102 -1.52 5.70 -2.20
N ILE A 103 -0.52 6.14 -1.43
CA ILE A 103 -0.35 7.52 -0.96
C ILE A 103 0.83 8.17 -1.69
N TYR A 104 0.66 9.45 -2.02
CA TYR A 104 1.65 10.28 -2.68
C TYR A 104 2.21 11.32 -1.71
N TYR A 105 3.52 11.34 -1.57
CA TYR A 105 4.26 12.29 -0.75
C TYR A 105 5.00 13.28 -1.65
N LEU A 106 4.69 14.57 -1.49
CA LEU A 106 5.35 15.63 -2.24
C LEU A 106 6.55 16.17 -1.46
N PRO A 107 7.69 16.45 -2.12
CA PRO A 107 8.89 16.94 -1.47
C PRO A 107 8.62 18.27 -0.77
N GLY A 108 9.06 18.37 0.50
CA GLY A 108 8.85 19.55 1.33
C GLY A 108 7.42 19.74 1.84
N ARG A 109 6.51 18.79 1.58
CA ARG A 109 5.14 18.80 2.12
C ARG A 109 4.94 17.64 3.08
N LEU A 110 4.34 17.94 4.23
CA LEU A 110 3.90 16.93 5.20
C LEU A 110 2.51 16.36 4.88
N GLU A 111 1.82 16.98 3.91
CA GLU A 111 0.50 16.56 3.46
C GLU A 111 0.57 15.28 2.63
N ARG A 112 -0.45 14.44 2.81
CA ARG A 112 -0.63 13.18 2.08
C ARG A 112 -1.65 13.42 0.97
N TYR A 113 -1.31 13.02 -0.25
CA TYR A 113 -2.19 13.18 -1.40
C TYR A 113 -2.67 11.82 -1.90
N ALA A 114 -3.94 11.74 -2.31
CA ALA A 114 -4.46 10.59 -3.04
C ALA A 114 -4.34 10.82 -4.55
N ALA A 115 -4.39 9.75 -5.35
CA ALA A 115 -4.36 9.87 -6.81
C ALA A 115 -5.48 10.76 -7.39
N ASP A 116 -6.63 10.85 -6.71
CA ASP A 116 -7.78 11.67 -7.12
C ASP A 116 -7.47 13.18 -7.02
N ASP A 117 -6.57 13.56 -6.11
CA ASP A 117 -6.14 14.94 -5.88
C ASP A 117 -5.03 15.38 -6.84
N LEU A 118 -4.52 14.44 -7.65
CA LEU A 118 -3.33 14.63 -8.48
C LEU A 118 -3.63 14.41 -9.97
N VAL A 119 -2.84 15.07 -10.81
CA VAL A 119 -2.65 14.73 -12.21
C VAL A 119 -1.34 13.95 -12.30
N LEU A 120 -1.43 12.69 -12.71
CA LEU A 120 -0.28 11.79 -12.76
C LEU A 120 0.41 11.87 -14.12
N GLY A 121 1.72 12.11 -14.08
CA GLY A 121 2.62 12.16 -15.22
C GLY A 121 3.49 10.90 -15.31
N PRO A 122 4.53 10.92 -16.16
CA PRO A 122 5.39 9.77 -16.36
C PRO A 122 6.18 9.39 -15.08
N ALA A 123 6.51 8.10 -14.98
CA ALA A 123 7.38 7.59 -13.93
C ALA A 123 8.80 8.14 -14.05
N VAL A 124 9.43 8.40 -12.90
CA VAL A 124 10.78 8.95 -12.80
C VAL A 124 11.64 7.93 -12.08
N ALA A 125 12.90 7.80 -12.50
CA ALA A 125 13.88 7.05 -11.73
C ALA A 125 14.09 7.76 -10.38
N ALA A 126 14.20 6.99 -9.30
CA ALA A 126 14.55 7.56 -8.00
C ALA A 126 15.85 8.38 -8.15
N PRO A 127 15.92 9.60 -7.62
CA PRO A 127 17.21 10.28 -7.53
C PRO A 127 18.13 9.39 -6.69
N ALA A 128 19.32 9.10 -7.22
CA ALA A 128 20.33 8.39 -6.43
C ALA A 128 20.52 9.15 -5.12
N ALA A 129 20.35 8.47 -3.99
CA ALA A 129 20.55 9.08 -2.69
C ALA A 129 21.90 9.82 -2.71
N PRO A 130 21.98 11.09 -2.25
CA PRO A 130 23.25 11.76 -2.15
C PRO A 130 24.16 10.88 -1.29
N ALA A 131 25.36 10.60 -1.79
CA ALA A 131 26.37 9.91 -1.00
C ALA A 131 26.53 10.67 0.33
N PRO A 132 26.75 9.97 1.46
CA PRO A 132 26.83 10.60 2.78
C PRO A 132 28.09 11.46 3.00
N ASP A 133 28.67 12.04 1.94
CA ASP A 133 29.95 12.72 1.98
C ASP A 133 29.87 13.99 1.12
N GLU A 134 29.22 15.03 1.66
CA GLU A 134 29.39 16.45 1.28
C GLU A 134 28.60 17.37 2.24
N ALA A 135 28.65 17.07 3.54
CA ALA A 135 28.30 18.02 4.59
C ALA A 135 29.60 18.44 5.29
N GLU A 136 30.35 19.34 4.64
CA GLU A 136 31.41 20.13 5.25
C GLU A 136 31.09 21.62 5.11
#